data_AF-A0A8T7CUV8-F1
#
_entry.id   AF-A0A8T7CUV8-F1
#
_cell.length_a   1.000
_cell.length_b   1.000
_cell.length_c   1.000
_cell.angle_alpha   90.00
_cell.angle_beta   90.00
_cell.angle_gamma   90.00
#
_symmetry.space_group_name_H-M   'P 1'
#
loop_
_entity.id
_entity.type
_entity.pdbx_description
1 polymer ?
#
loop_
_entity_poly.entity_id
_entity_poly.type
_entity_poly.pdbx_seq_one_letter_code
_entity_poly.pdbx_strand_id
1 'polypeptide(L)' 'GAVPLRHATDMQDAVRQAADCAESGDSVLLSPACASFDMYPNFEARGADFIAAVEGLSS' A
#
# COMPACT_ATOMS: atom_id res chain seq x y z
N GLY A 1 22.86 0.43 2.89
CA GLY A 1 22.18 1.13 3.98
C GLY A 1 20.92 0.37 4.32
N ALA A 2 20.52 0.33 5.59
CA ALA A 2 19.24 -0.25 5.99
C ALA A 2 18.13 0.78 5.79
N VAL A 3 17.02 0.39 5.16
CA VAL A 3 15.82 1.23 5.01
C VAL A 3 14.86 0.85 6.14
N PRO A 4 14.15 1.80 6.77
CA PRO A 4 13.15 1.48 7.78
C PRO A 4 12.08 0.55 7.20
N LEU A 5 11.77 -0.52 7.93
CA LEU A 5 10.70 -1.46 7.58
C LEU A 5 9.54 -1.30 8.54
N ARG A 6 8.32 -1.25 8.00
CA ARG A 6 7.08 -1.29 8.78
C ARG A 6 6.22 -2.44 8.28
N HIS A 7 5.60 -3.17 9.21
CA HIS A 7 4.64 -4.21 8.89
C HIS A 7 3.23 -3.61 8.92
N ALA A 8 2.42 -4.00 7.94
CA ALA A 8 1.01 -3.66 7.86
C ALA A 8 0.17 -4.94 7.92
N THR A 9 -1.01 -4.85 8.51
CA THR A 9 -1.93 -5.99 8.64
C THR A 9 -2.78 -6.22 7.39
N ASP A 10 -3.05 -5.16 6.64
CA ASP A 10 -3.86 -5.15 5.43
C ASP A 10 -3.48 -3.94 4.54
N MET A 11 -4.15 -3.78 3.41
CA MET A 11 -3.88 -2.70 2.46
C MET A 11 -4.19 -1.31 3.04
N GLN A 12 -5.26 -1.19 3.83
CA GLN A 12 -5.68 0.10 4.38
C GLN A 12 -4.65 0.60 5.40
N ASP A 13 -4.18 -0.29 6.28
CA ASP A 13 -3.11 0.02 7.21
C ASP A 13 -1.80 0.33 6.47
N ALA A 14 -1.46 -0.41 5.41
CA ALA A 14 -0.27 -0.15 4.61
C ALA A 14 -0.30 1.25 3.96
N VAL A 15 -1.42 1.62 3.35
CA VAL A 15 -1.62 2.92 2.71
C VAL A 15 -1.59 4.06 3.73
N ARG A 16 -2.24 3.89 4.88
CA ARG A 16 -2.21 4.88 5.97
C ARG A 16 -0.79 5.09 6.49
N GLN A 17 -0.06 4.00 6.78
CA GLN A 17 1.32 4.08 7.23
C GLN A 17 2.23 4.73 6.18
N ALA A 18 2.00 4.47 4.90
CA ALA A 18 2.75 5.10 3.81
C ALA A 18 2.47 6.61 3.73
N ALA A 19 1.20 7.03 3.85
CA ALA A 19 0.81 8.43 3.89
C ALA A 19 1.40 9.18 5.09
N ASP A 20 1.42 8.55 6.28
CA ASP A 20 2.03 9.11 7.49
C ASP A 20 3.55 9.31 7.37
N CYS A 21 4.21 8.55 6.46
CA CYS A 21 5.65 8.63 6.24
C CYS A 21 6.05 9.52 5.06
N ALA A 22 5.14 9.75 4.10
CA ALA A 22 5.43 10.48 2.88
C ALA A 22 5.35 11.99 3.11
N GLU A 23 6.27 12.73 2.52
CA GLU A 23 6.25 14.20 2.51
C GLU A 23 5.77 14.74 1.15
N SER A 24 5.43 16.03 1.12
CA SER A 24 5.06 16.70 -0.12
C SER A 24 6.19 16.61 -1.15
N GLY A 25 5.93 15.93 -2.26
CA GLY A 25 6.90 15.70 -3.35
C GLY A 25 7.37 14.25 -3.44
N ASP A 26 7.09 13.42 -2.44
CA ASP A 26 7.35 11.98 -2.49
C ASP A 26 6.34 11.24 -3.36
N SER A 27 6.72 10.03 -3.77
CA SER A 27 5.84 9.10 -4.48
C SER A 27 5.74 7.78 -3.73
N VAL A 28 4.52 7.30 -3.54
CA VAL A 28 4.23 5.99 -2.95
C VAL A 28 3.92 5.00 -4.07
N LEU A 29 4.62 3.86 -4.09
CA LEU A 29 4.46 2.82 -5.11
C LEU A 29 4.06 1.49 -4.48
N LEU A 30 2.96 0.91 -4.98
CA LEU A 30 2.62 -0.48 -4.72
C LEU A 30 3.42 -1.39 -5.69
N SER A 31 4.50 -2.02 -5.20
CA SER A 31 5.32 -2.98 -5.99
C SER A 31 5.49 -4.32 -5.26
N PRO A 32 4.50 -5.21 -5.35
CA PRO A 32 4.59 -6.54 -4.77
C PRO A 32 5.47 -7.43 -5.66
N ALA A 33 6.62 -7.85 -5.13
CA ALA A 33 7.61 -8.67 -5.82
C ALA A 33 7.12 -10.10 -6.18
N CYS A 34 5.96 -10.53 -5.68
CA CYS A 34 5.38 -11.86 -5.91
C CYS A 34 3.87 -11.83 -6.18
N ALA A 35 3.39 -12.90 -6.83
CA ALA A 35 1.98 -13.11 -7.17
C ALA A 35 1.08 -13.06 -5.91
N SER A 36 -0.10 -12.48 -6.06
CA SER A 36 -0.98 -12.02 -4.97
C SER A 36 -1.78 -13.09 -4.23
N PHE A 37 -1.53 -14.38 -4.51
CA PHE A 37 -2.50 -15.45 -4.27
C PHE A 37 -2.78 -15.78 -2.80
N ASP A 38 -1.97 -15.29 -1.85
CA ASP A 38 -2.20 -15.55 -0.43
C ASP A 38 -3.28 -14.64 0.19
N MET A 39 -3.48 -13.43 -0.35
CA MET A 39 -4.46 -12.45 0.17
C MET A 39 -5.47 -11.97 -0.88
N TYR A 40 -5.18 -12.12 -2.18
CA TYR A 40 -6.04 -11.63 -3.25
C TYR A 40 -6.20 -12.66 -4.38
N PRO A 41 -7.39 -12.75 -4.98
CA PRO A 41 -7.63 -13.71 -6.07
C PRO A 41 -6.82 -13.41 -7.34
N ASN A 42 -6.45 -12.14 -7.56
CA ASN A 42 -5.67 -11.68 -8.70
C ASN A 42 -5.02 -10.31 -8.42
N PHE A 43 -4.22 -9.82 -9.38
CA PHE A 43 -3.51 -8.56 -9.23
C PHE A 43 -4.46 -7.35 -9.33
N GLU A 44 -5.55 -7.46 -10.09
CA GLU A 44 -6.55 -6.41 -10.26
C GLU A 44 -7.29 -6.14 -8.96
N ALA A 45 -7.71 -7.18 -8.23
CA ALA A 45 -8.36 -7.05 -6.93
C ALA A 45 -7.45 -6.36 -5.92
N ARG A 46 -6.15 -6.71 -5.91
CA ARG A 46 -5.15 -6.04 -5.07
C ARG A 46 -4.96 -4.57 -5.45
N GLY A 47 -4.93 -4.27 -6.75
CA GLY A 47 -4.83 -2.89 -7.25
C GLY A 47 -6.06 -2.06 -6.91
N ALA A 48 -7.25 -2.63 -7.04
CA ALA A 48 -8.51 -1.98 -6.68
C ALA A 48 -8.58 -1.65 -5.18
N ASP A 49 -8.14 -2.57 -4.33
CA ASP A 49 -8.08 -2.36 -2.87
C ASP A 49 -7.11 -1.23 -2.51
N PHE A 50 -5.95 -1.16 -3.16
CA PHE A 50 -5.01 -0.05 -3.00
C PHE A 50 -5.62 1.30 -3.41
N ILE A 51 -6.30 1.37 -4.56
CA ILE A 51 -6.97 2.59 -5.02
C ILE A 51 -8.02 3.03 -4.01
N ALA A 52 -8.89 2.11 -3.56
CA ALA A 52 -9.92 2.39 -2.58
C ALA A 52 -9.34 2.90 -1.25
N ALA A 53 -8.25 2.29 -0.78
CA ALA A 53 -7.55 2.73 0.43
C ALA A 53 -6.95 4.14 0.28
N VAL A 54 -6.37 4.47 -0.88
CA VAL A 54 -5.82 5.80 -1.16
C VAL A 54 -6.92 6.85 -1.25
N GLU A 55 -8.03 6.56 -1.93
CA GLU A 55 -9.19 7.46 -2.02
C GLU A 55 -9.80 7.73 -0.63
N GLY A 56 -9.78 6.73 0.26
CA GLY A 56 -10.23 6.85 1.64
C GLY A 56 -9.39 7.75 2.55
N LEU A 57 -8.18 8.17 2.13
CA LEU A 57 -7.34 9.08 2.93
C LEU A 57 -7.80 10.55 2.90
N SER A 58 -8.60 10.94 1.91
CA SER A 58 -8.91 12.35 1.61
C SER A 58 -10.10 12.92 2.41
N SER A 59 -10.32 12.47 3.66
CA SER A 59 -11.41 12.98 4.53
C SER A 59 -11.00 14.14 5.43
#